data_AF-A0A0A0DBB0-F1
#
_entry.id   AF-A0A0A0DBB0-F1
#
_cell.length_a   1.000
_cell.length_b   1.000
_cell.length_c   1.000
_cell.angle_alpha   90.00
_cell.angle_beta   90.00
_cell.angle_gamma   90.00
#
_symmetry.space_group_name_H-M   'P 1'
#
loop_
_entity.id
_entity.type
_entity.pdbx_description
1 polymer ?
#
loop_
_entity_poly.entity_id
_entity_poly.type
_entity_poly.pdbx_seq_one_letter_code
_entity_poly.pdbx_strand_id
1 'polypeptide(L)'
;MALDANDIGGTIARGGNAAHTAQSAAGAPNPLDVWTHTGEGFGQQGFTGSMDLSHWGSTPVGDIPGALKGQAGELGDALKAVKDADGALATTGAVFGALTSLEQLISIPFSAIPFPALPAVRILDFAIGLPHAHSHPPNLIPPAPPILLPSFGPVIPIPFLSGAGTVLINGMPAGRCLDMGLGIWCGGYFPMFEIFLGSSSVWIEGMRAARIGVDITKHCVFSSFKVGPSDPPLGVPIGTTVTASPNVIIGGVPMPSLTAFAIGAAMKGAFKGLGKLAGAVKSARAARAAARADKPPSVRPPPRALPPAPRRLALEAAPENSWPPRTREGV
;
A
#
# COMPACT_ATOMS: atom_id res chain seq x y z
N MET A 1 -3.60 13.51 32.41
CA MET A 1 -2.90 14.73 31.96
C MET A 1 -3.50 15.13 30.65
N ALA A 2 -4.23 16.25 30.62
CA ALA A 2 -4.77 16.79 29.39
C ALA A 2 -3.57 17.36 28.59
N LEU A 3 -3.35 16.84 27.39
CA LEU A 3 -2.40 17.42 26.45
C LEU A 3 -2.99 18.75 25.97
N ASP A 4 -2.21 19.83 26.05
CA ASP A 4 -2.59 21.16 25.60
C ASP A 4 -2.93 21.12 24.11
N ALA A 5 -4.10 21.62 23.73
CA ALA A 5 -4.53 21.71 22.34
C ALA A 5 -3.62 22.62 21.50
N ASN A 6 -2.81 23.48 22.14
CA ASN A 6 -1.80 24.29 21.48
C ASN A 6 -0.46 23.55 21.24
N ASP A 7 -0.20 22.45 21.96
CA ASP A 7 0.99 21.61 21.75
C ASP A 7 0.78 20.56 20.65
N ILE A 8 -0.48 20.26 20.29
CA ILE A 8 -0.84 19.33 19.22
C ILE A 8 -1.10 20.13 17.95
N GLY A 9 -0.05 20.51 17.21
CA GLY A 9 -0.22 20.99 15.84
C GLY A 9 0.55 22.21 15.37
N GLY A 10 1.41 22.80 16.22
CA GLY A 10 2.09 24.07 15.91
C GLY A 10 3.30 23.99 14.99
N THR A 11 3.69 22.84 14.44
CA THR A 11 4.90 22.77 13.60
C THR A 11 4.72 21.78 12.46
N ILE A 12 4.34 22.31 11.29
CA ILE A 12 4.64 21.65 10.03
C ILE A 12 6.15 21.88 9.80
N ALA A 13 6.87 20.79 9.98
CA ALA A 13 8.31 20.61 10.03
C ALA A 13 9.22 21.42 9.06
N ARG A 14 10.46 21.60 9.52
CA ARG A 14 11.62 22.13 8.78
C ARG A 14 12.28 21.01 7.96
N GLY A 15 12.68 21.33 6.73
CA GLY A 15 13.36 20.41 5.82
C GLY A 15 14.70 19.87 6.32
N GLY A 16 14.95 18.59 6.04
CA GLY A 16 16.25 17.93 6.22
C GLY A 16 16.17 16.40 6.19
N ASN A 17 16.31 15.74 5.03
CA ASN A 17 16.25 14.27 4.92
C ASN A 17 17.37 13.45 5.61
N ALA A 18 18.32 14.07 6.31
CA ALA A 18 19.56 13.41 6.72
C ALA A 18 19.43 12.28 7.78
N ALA A 19 18.22 11.97 8.30
CA ALA A 19 18.05 10.97 9.35
C ALA A 19 16.83 10.01 9.20
N HIS A 20 16.25 9.90 8.01
CA HIS A 20 14.97 9.18 7.84
C HIS A 20 15.06 7.63 7.96
N THR A 21 16.27 7.05 7.94
CA THR A 21 16.46 5.58 7.90
C THR A 21 16.92 4.95 9.21
N ALA A 22 17.37 5.74 10.19
CA ALA A 22 17.91 5.22 11.44
C ALA A 22 17.09 5.57 12.69
N GLN A 23 16.30 6.65 12.67
CA GLN A 23 15.72 7.22 13.90
C GLN A 23 14.22 6.96 14.11
N SER A 24 13.43 6.65 13.07
CA SER A 24 12.00 6.30 13.24
C SER A 24 11.77 4.99 14.02
N ALA A 25 12.82 4.19 14.25
CA ALA A 25 12.78 3.01 15.11
C ALA A 25 12.69 3.33 16.62
N ALA A 26 12.89 4.59 17.03
CA ALA A 26 12.97 4.99 18.44
C ALA A 26 11.66 5.52 19.05
N GLY A 27 10.57 5.62 18.28
CA GLY A 27 9.23 5.97 18.81
C GLY A 27 9.05 7.41 19.33
N ALA A 28 9.99 8.32 19.05
CA ALA A 28 9.85 9.74 19.36
C ALA A 28 9.42 10.53 18.11
N PRO A 29 8.47 11.49 18.21
CA PRO A 29 8.10 12.38 17.11
C PRO A 29 9.31 13.16 16.61
N ASN A 30 9.62 13.07 15.31
CA ASN A 30 10.78 13.73 14.72
C ASN A 30 10.33 14.94 13.89
N PRO A 31 10.97 16.13 14.03
CA PRO A 31 10.78 17.26 13.14
C PRO A 31 11.03 16.97 11.65
N LEU A 32 11.46 15.77 11.27
CA LEU A 32 11.64 15.31 9.89
C LEU A 32 10.50 14.41 9.40
N ASP A 33 9.55 14.06 10.27
CA ASP A 33 8.40 13.21 9.93
C ASP A 33 7.38 13.94 9.04
N VAL A 34 7.47 15.27 8.97
CA VAL A 34 6.74 16.09 8.00
C VAL A 34 7.79 16.85 7.19
N TRP A 35 7.56 17.10 5.91
CA TRP A 35 8.48 17.89 5.09
C TRP A 35 7.71 18.77 4.11
N THR A 36 8.19 20.00 3.93
CA THR A 36 7.58 20.98 3.04
C THR A 36 8.62 21.78 2.25
N HIS A 37 8.23 22.29 1.09
CA HIS A 37 9.10 23.16 0.27
C HIS A 37 9.20 24.61 0.77
N THR A 38 8.45 24.99 1.81
CA THR A 38 8.39 26.38 2.28
C THR A 38 9.52 26.65 3.28
N GLY A 39 10.56 27.36 2.86
CA GLY A 39 11.53 27.94 3.80
C GLY A 39 10.87 29.07 4.58
N GLU A 40 10.85 28.98 5.92
CA GLU A 40 10.47 29.99 6.95
C GLU A 40 9.26 30.92 6.73
N GLY A 41 8.48 30.81 5.67
CA GLY A 41 7.31 31.68 5.47
C GLY A 41 6.50 31.33 4.23
N PHE A 42 5.19 31.41 4.40
CA PHE A 42 4.19 31.58 3.34
C PHE A 42 3.81 30.36 2.48
N GLY A 43 3.01 29.50 3.11
CA GLY A 43 1.68 29.10 2.65
C GLY A 43 0.98 28.60 3.91
N GLN A 44 -0.24 29.06 4.24
CA GLN A 44 -0.90 28.66 5.48
C GLN A 44 -1.26 27.17 5.48
N GLN A 45 -0.27 26.33 5.73
CA GLN A 45 -0.43 24.96 6.14
C GLN A 45 -0.48 25.03 7.67
N GLY A 46 -1.60 24.63 8.25
CA GLY A 46 -1.80 24.84 9.69
C GLY A 46 -3.21 24.55 10.14
N PHE A 47 -3.39 24.65 11.45
CA PHE A 47 -4.67 24.47 12.10
C PHE A 47 -5.61 25.64 11.79
N THR A 48 -6.77 25.36 11.21
CA THR A 48 -7.83 26.35 11.02
C THR A 48 -8.95 26.14 12.04
N GLY A 49 -9.51 27.21 12.58
CA GLY A 49 -10.67 27.13 13.50
C GLY A 49 -11.99 26.75 12.80
N SER A 50 -11.99 26.74 11.47
CA SER A 50 -13.11 26.38 10.59
C SER A 50 -12.57 25.86 9.25
N MET A 51 -13.36 25.09 8.50
CA MET A 51 -13.04 24.68 7.11
C MET A 51 -13.01 25.92 6.17
N ASP A 52 -11.99 26.76 6.32
CA ASP A 52 -11.72 27.86 5.42
C ASP A 52 -10.97 27.32 4.20
N LEU A 53 -11.72 27.14 3.11
CA LEU A 53 -11.18 26.67 1.82
C LEU A 53 -10.62 27.83 0.98
N SER A 54 -10.57 29.05 1.51
CA SER A 54 -9.98 30.21 0.83
C SER A 54 -8.45 30.24 0.91
N HIS A 55 -7.85 29.34 1.68
CA HIS A 55 -6.40 29.21 1.76
C HIS A 55 -5.84 28.53 0.52
N TRP A 56 -4.92 29.20 -0.17
CA TRP A 56 -4.15 28.65 -1.28
C TRP A 56 -2.71 28.43 -0.84
N GLY A 57 -2.15 27.27 -1.17
CA GLY A 57 -0.77 26.92 -0.87
C GLY A 57 0.06 26.85 -2.14
N SER A 58 1.19 27.57 -2.16
CA SER A 58 2.24 27.44 -3.17
C SER A 58 3.57 27.93 -2.62
N THR A 59 4.67 27.33 -3.06
CA THR A 59 6.02 27.86 -2.83
C THR A 59 6.20 29.14 -3.63
N PRO A 60 6.62 30.27 -3.01
CA PRO A 60 6.90 31.50 -3.75
C PRO A 60 7.96 31.25 -4.83
N VAL A 61 7.73 31.79 -6.03
CA VAL A 61 8.63 31.56 -7.18
C VAL A 61 10.07 32.02 -6.90
N GLY A 62 10.23 33.07 -6.08
CA GLY A 62 11.55 33.56 -5.64
C GLY A 62 12.34 32.58 -4.79
N ASP A 63 11.65 31.66 -4.10
CA ASP A 63 12.27 30.70 -3.18
C ASP A 63 12.64 29.38 -3.88
N ILE A 64 12.14 29.16 -5.11
CA ILE A 64 12.38 27.94 -5.90
C ILE A 64 13.88 27.66 -6.11
N PRO A 65 14.73 28.63 -6.49
CA PRO A 65 16.17 28.36 -6.61
C PRO A 65 16.81 27.89 -5.31
N GLY A 66 16.38 28.45 -4.17
CA GLY A 66 16.84 28.06 -2.84
C GLY A 66 16.40 26.65 -2.47
N ALA A 67 15.11 26.35 -2.67
CA ALA A 67 14.54 25.02 -2.45
C ALA A 67 15.22 23.95 -3.31
N LEU A 68 15.45 24.24 -4.60
CA LEU A 68 16.16 23.34 -5.51
C LEU A 68 17.59 23.07 -5.05
N LYS A 69 18.31 24.12 -4.62
CA LYS A 69 19.68 23.98 -4.12
C LYS A 69 19.74 23.17 -2.83
N GLY A 70 18.85 23.46 -1.88
CA GLY A 70 18.76 22.72 -0.62
C GLY A 70 18.48 21.25 -0.86
N GLN A 71 17.44 20.95 -1.64
CA GLN A 71 17.02 19.60 -1.93
C GLN A 71 18.04 18.81 -2.78
N ALA A 72 18.78 19.48 -3.66
CA ALA A 72 19.89 18.85 -4.38
C ALA A 72 21.03 18.45 -3.43
N GLY A 73 21.30 19.25 -2.40
CA GLY A 73 22.22 18.90 -1.32
C GLY A 73 21.76 17.67 -0.55
N GLU A 74 20.49 17.65 -0.13
CA GLU A 74 19.89 16.50 0.56
C GLU A 74 19.92 15.22 -0.28
N LEU A 75 19.65 15.32 -1.59
CA LEU A 75 19.79 14.18 -2.50
C LEU A 75 21.25 13.70 -2.58
N GLY A 76 22.22 14.60 -2.58
CA GLY A 76 23.64 14.25 -2.53
C GLY A 76 23.99 13.47 -1.26
N ASP A 77 23.50 13.90 -0.11
CA ASP A 77 23.69 13.22 1.17
C ASP A 77 22.98 11.86 1.20
N ALA A 78 21.76 11.75 0.67
CA ALA A 78 21.04 10.50 0.56
C ALA A 78 21.75 9.48 -0.35
N LEU A 79 22.30 9.93 -1.49
CA LEU A 79 23.10 9.08 -2.37
C LEU A 79 24.41 8.64 -1.70
N LYS A 80 25.04 9.50 -0.90
CA LYS A 80 26.18 9.12 -0.08
C LYS A 80 25.79 8.07 0.97
N ALA A 81 24.65 8.24 1.64
CA ALA A 81 24.14 7.25 2.59
C ALA A 81 23.88 5.88 1.92
N VAL A 82 23.44 5.83 0.65
CA VAL A 82 23.33 4.57 -0.11
C VAL A 82 24.68 3.90 -0.29
N LYS A 83 25.73 4.68 -0.61
CA LYS A 83 27.09 4.17 -0.80
C LYS A 83 27.70 3.67 0.52
N ASP A 84 27.45 4.39 1.60
CA ASP A 84 28.03 4.12 2.91
C ASP A 84 27.21 3.10 3.73
N ALA A 85 26.02 2.71 3.25
CA ALA A 85 25.14 1.76 3.93
C ALA A 85 25.74 0.35 3.96
N ASP A 86 25.85 -0.22 5.15
CA ASP A 86 26.29 -1.58 5.37
C ASP A 86 25.13 -2.50 5.79
N GLY A 87 24.96 -3.60 5.06
CA GLY A 87 23.88 -4.56 5.26
C GLY A 87 22.59 -4.25 4.49
N ALA A 88 21.86 -5.31 4.15
CA ALA A 88 20.72 -5.26 3.22
C ALA A 88 19.59 -4.31 3.66
N LEU A 89 19.27 -4.26 4.96
CA LEU A 89 18.20 -3.40 5.46
C LEU A 89 18.60 -1.92 5.44
N ALA A 90 19.85 -1.61 5.81
CA ALA A 90 20.38 -0.26 5.77
C ALA A 90 20.46 0.26 4.33
N THR A 91 20.96 -0.56 3.40
CA THR A 91 20.98 -0.22 1.96
C THR A 91 19.56 0.01 1.45
N THR A 92 18.61 -0.87 1.81
CA THR A 92 17.21 -0.73 1.38
C THR A 92 16.61 0.58 1.87
N GLY A 93 16.76 0.89 3.16
CA GLY A 93 16.32 2.16 3.73
C GLY A 93 16.97 3.35 3.01
N ALA A 94 18.29 3.33 2.83
CA ALA A 94 19.01 4.43 2.18
C ALA A 94 18.54 4.64 0.73
N VAL A 95 18.25 3.57 -0.01
CA VAL A 95 17.70 3.66 -1.38
C VAL A 95 16.32 4.30 -1.36
N PHE A 96 15.44 3.92 -0.43
CA PHE A 96 14.13 4.57 -0.28
C PHE A 96 14.28 6.05 0.08
N GLY A 97 15.19 6.41 0.99
CA GLY A 97 15.51 7.79 1.32
C GLY A 97 15.97 8.59 0.08
N ALA A 98 16.88 8.04 -0.73
CA ALA A 98 17.34 8.69 -1.95
C ALA A 98 16.23 8.86 -3.00
N LEU A 99 15.33 7.86 -3.15
CA LEU A 99 14.17 7.96 -4.03
C LEU A 99 13.20 9.06 -3.55
N THR A 100 12.91 9.12 -2.25
CA THR A 100 12.10 10.18 -1.65
C THR A 100 12.73 11.56 -1.89
N SER A 101 14.04 11.72 -1.65
CA SER A 101 14.74 12.99 -1.86
C SER A 101 14.74 13.42 -3.33
N LEU A 102 14.90 12.48 -4.27
CA LEU A 102 14.78 12.75 -5.71
C LEU A 102 13.36 13.17 -6.07
N GLU A 103 12.36 12.49 -5.53
CA GLU A 103 10.97 12.79 -5.80
C GLU A 103 10.56 14.16 -5.28
N GLN A 104 11.00 14.51 -4.07
CA GLN A 104 10.89 15.84 -3.50
C GLN A 104 11.58 16.89 -4.39
N LEU A 105 12.79 16.64 -4.90
CA LEU A 105 13.47 17.55 -5.83
C LEU A 105 12.64 17.83 -7.08
N ILE A 106 12.09 16.78 -7.69
CA ILE A 106 11.24 16.87 -8.88
C ILE A 106 9.92 17.59 -8.58
N SER A 107 9.44 17.55 -7.34
CA SER A 107 8.17 18.16 -6.94
C SER A 107 8.25 19.68 -6.74
N ILE A 108 9.44 20.24 -6.55
CA ILE A 108 9.63 21.67 -6.27
C ILE A 108 8.95 22.58 -7.31
N PRO A 109 9.13 22.40 -8.64
CA PRO A 109 8.45 23.25 -9.61
C PRO A 109 6.92 23.17 -9.54
N PHE A 110 6.38 21.99 -9.22
CA PHE A 110 4.94 21.78 -9.07
C PHE A 110 4.39 22.37 -7.77
N SER A 111 5.24 22.52 -6.76
CA SER A 111 4.87 23.20 -5.52
C SER A 111 4.64 24.70 -5.70
N ALA A 112 5.19 25.31 -6.76
CA ALA A 112 4.98 26.71 -7.09
C ALA A 112 3.60 26.97 -7.70
N ILE A 113 2.90 25.93 -8.17
CA ILE A 113 1.57 26.07 -8.77
C ILE A 113 0.56 26.35 -7.65
N PRO A 114 -0.15 27.49 -7.68
CA PRO A 114 -1.19 27.78 -6.70
C PRO A 114 -2.28 26.71 -6.73
N PHE A 115 -2.54 26.09 -5.59
CA PHE A 115 -3.59 25.09 -5.43
C PHE A 115 -4.30 25.28 -4.08
N PRO A 116 -5.62 25.10 -3.99
CA PRO A 116 -6.34 25.22 -2.73
C PRO A 116 -5.80 24.25 -1.68
N ALA A 117 -5.64 24.75 -0.45
CA ALA A 117 -5.36 23.90 0.69
C ALA A 117 -6.66 23.20 1.11
N LEU A 118 -6.60 21.87 1.19
CA LEU A 118 -7.77 21.05 1.46
C LEU A 118 -7.55 20.18 2.70
N PRO A 119 -8.64 19.82 3.41
CA PRO A 119 -8.59 18.94 4.57
C PRO A 119 -7.73 17.69 4.36
N ALA A 120 -6.81 17.45 5.29
CA ALA A 120 -5.92 16.31 5.31
C ALA A 120 -6.69 15.02 5.66
N VAL A 121 -6.47 13.98 4.88
CA VAL A 121 -7.04 12.64 5.11
C VAL A 121 -6.33 11.99 6.28
N ARG A 122 -7.05 11.19 7.06
CA ARG A 122 -6.53 10.36 8.15
C ARG A 122 -6.92 8.92 7.92
N ILE A 123 -6.29 8.02 8.65
CA ILE A 123 -6.80 6.66 8.80
C ILE A 123 -8.22 6.71 9.37
N LEU A 124 -9.08 5.81 8.86
CA LEU A 124 -10.53 5.72 9.06
C LEU A 124 -11.37 6.76 8.32
N ASP A 125 -10.77 7.75 7.65
CA ASP A 125 -11.55 8.59 6.73
C ASP A 125 -12.02 7.77 5.52
N PHE A 126 -13.17 8.13 4.97
CA PHE A 126 -13.84 7.36 3.92
C PHE A 126 -13.43 7.80 2.52
N ALA A 127 -13.36 6.83 1.61
CA ALA A 127 -13.29 7.09 0.18
C ALA A 127 -14.51 6.56 -0.55
N ILE A 128 -14.83 7.22 -1.66
CA ILE A 128 -15.82 6.78 -2.63
C ILE A 128 -15.16 6.61 -4.00
N GLY A 129 -15.32 5.42 -4.58
CA GLY A 129 -14.99 5.11 -5.95
C GLY A 129 -16.20 5.30 -6.85
N LEU A 130 -15.94 5.71 -8.09
CA LEU A 130 -16.95 5.71 -9.13
C LEU A 130 -17.57 4.30 -9.26
N PRO A 131 -18.89 4.23 -9.53
CA PRO A 131 -19.55 2.95 -9.72
C PRO A 131 -18.84 2.12 -10.79
N HIS A 132 -18.42 0.92 -10.41
CA HIS A 132 -17.81 -0.07 -11.30
C HIS A 132 -18.21 -1.47 -10.84
N ALA A 133 -18.04 -2.44 -11.72
CA ALA A 133 -18.48 -3.81 -11.54
C ALA A 133 -17.32 -4.80 -11.72
N HIS A 134 -17.43 -5.96 -11.10
CA HIS A 134 -16.60 -7.14 -11.38
C HIS A 134 -17.51 -8.35 -11.69
N SER A 135 -16.92 -9.37 -12.28
CA SER A 135 -17.52 -10.58 -12.83
C SER A 135 -17.86 -11.66 -11.78
N HIS A 136 -17.73 -11.33 -10.49
CA HIS A 136 -17.93 -12.24 -9.35
C HIS A 136 -18.99 -11.73 -8.35
N PRO A 137 -19.57 -12.61 -7.51
CA PRO A 137 -20.49 -12.21 -6.42
C PRO A 137 -19.91 -11.14 -5.48
N PRO A 138 -20.77 -10.31 -4.83
CA PRO A 138 -22.24 -10.26 -4.92
C PRO A 138 -22.73 -9.59 -6.22
N ASN A 139 -21.80 -9.07 -7.03
CA ASN A 139 -22.11 -8.30 -8.22
C ASN A 139 -22.62 -9.14 -9.41
N LEU A 140 -22.31 -10.44 -9.41
CA LEU A 140 -22.86 -11.43 -10.34
C LEU A 140 -23.40 -12.65 -9.61
N ILE A 141 -24.73 -12.71 -9.50
CA ILE A 141 -25.47 -13.96 -9.43
C ILE A 141 -26.30 -14.01 -10.71
N PRO A 142 -25.91 -14.80 -11.73
CA PRO A 142 -26.77 -15.01 -12.90
C PRO A 142 -28.17 -15.41 -12.44
N PRO A 143 -29.26 -14.81 -12.98
CA PRO A 143 -29.34 -14.05 -14.23
C PRO A 143 -29.37 -12.50 -14.10
N ALA A 144 -29.01 -11.93 -12.95
CA ALA A 144 -29.10 -10.48 -12.75
C ALA A 144 -28.01 -9.69 -13.53
N PRO A 145 -28.35 -8.52 -14.11
CA PRO A 145 -27.35 -7.65 -14.75
C PRO A 145 -26.32 -7.13 -13.74
N PRO A 146 -25.08 -6.78 -14.15
CA PRO A 146 -24.06 -6.26 -13.26
C PRO A 146 -24.55 -5.03 -12.50
N ILE A 147 -24.41 -5.05 -11.17
CA ILE A 147 -24.81 -3.95 -10.29
C ILE A 147 -23.62 -3.02 -10.10
N LEU A 148 -23.67 -1.85 -10.73
CA LEU A 148 -22.64 -0.83 -10.52
C LEU A 148 -22.74 -0.29 -9.09
N LEU A 149 -21.92 -0.82 -8.17
CA LEU A 149 -21.83 -0.34 -6.80
C LEU A 149 -20.67 0.66 -6.67
N PRO A 150 -20.85 1.78 -5.94
CA PRO A 150 -19.72 2.62 -5.60
C PRO A 150 -18.80 1.85 -4.65
N SER A 151 -17.48 1.99 -4.85
CA SER A 151 -16.54 1.51 -3.84
C SER A 151 -16.57 2.45 -2.66
N PHE A 152 -17.19 2.07 -1.57
CA PHE A 152 -17.23 2.90 -0.37
C PHE A 152 -16.61 2.20 0.83
N GLY A 153 -15.77 2.92 1.55
CA GLY A 153 -15.28 2.48 2.85
C GLY A 153 -14.02 3.22 3.32
N PRO A 154 -13.51 2.86 4.50
CA PRO A 154 -12.47 3.62 5.18
C PRO A 154 -11.08 3.32 4.61
N VAL A 155 -10.18 4.30 4.72
CA VAL A 155 -8.73 4.06 4.72
C VAL A 155 -8.41 3.25 5.97
N ILE A 156 -7.77 2.10 5.83
CA ILE A 156 -7.54 1.17 6.94
C ILE A 156 -6.09 1.24 7.41
N PRO A 157 -5.83 1.10 8.72
CA PRO A 157 -4.48 0.93 9.20
C PRO A 157 -3.97 -0.45 8.75
N ILE A 158 -2.83 -0.48 8.07
CA ILE A 158 -2.09 -1.71 7.80
C ILE A 158 -0.68 -1.47 8.33
N PRO A 159 -0.22 -2.23 9.35
CA PRO A 159 1.10 -2.03 9.93
C PRO A 159 2.17 -1.91 8.84
N PHE A 160 2.93 -0.82 8.90
CA PHE A 160 4.02 -0.46 7.97
C PHE A 160 3.61 -0.13 6.51
N LEU A 161 2.36 -0.37 6.11
CA LEU A 161 1.90 -0.18 4.72
C LEU A 161 0.88 0.95 4.56
N SER A 162 0.02 1.19 5.56
CA SER A 162 -1.06 2.17 5.47
C SER A 162 -1.22 2.91 6.79
N GLY A 163 -1.11 4.24 6.70
CA GLY A 163 -1.15 5.19 7.79
C GLY A 163 0.25 5.59 8.25
N ALA A 164 0.42 6.86 8.58
CA ALA A 164 1.61 7.38 9.22
C ALA A 164 1.88 6.68 10.57
N GLY A 165 3.12 6.28 10.83
CA GLY A 165 3.52 5.63 12.08
C GLY A 165 3.73 6.59 13.25
N THR A 166 4.11 7.85 13.00
CA THR A 166 4.45 8.86 14.00
C THR A 166 3.66 10.15 13.83
N VAL A 167 3.21 10.49 12.62
CA VAL A 167 2.43 11.71 12.39
C VAL A 167 0.94 11.47 12.62
N LEU A 168 0.42 12.10 13.67
CA LEU A 168 -1.00 12.07 13.99
C LEU A 168 -1.68 13.39 13.63
N ILE A 169 -2.79 13.31 12.93
CA ILE A 169 -3.71 14.43 12.69
C ILE A 169 -4.96 14.16 13.52
N ASN A 170 -5.21 15.00 14.51
CA ASN A 170 -6.34 14.90 15.44
C ASN A 170 -6.36 13.55 16.19
N GLY A 171 -5.17 13.08 16.60
CA GLY A 171 -5.00 11.82 17.32
C GLY A 171 -5.15 10.56 16.45
N MET A 172 -5.34 10.69 15.13
CA MET A 172 -5.39 9.58 14.20
C MET A 172 -4.19 9.61 13.25
N PRO A 173 -3.64 8.45 12.84
CA PRO A 173 -2.58 8.40 11.85
C PRO A 173 -2.92 9.21 10.58
N ALA A 174 -2.00 10.08 10.16
CA ALA A 174 -2.18 10.87 8.95
C ALA A 174 -2.21 9.97 7.70
N GLY A 175 -3.08 10.33 6.76
CA GLY A 175 -3.22 9.66 5.47
C GLY A 175 -2.21 10.18 4.45
N ARG A 176 -1.68 9.27 3.63
CA ARG A 176 -0.62 9.51 2.67
C ARG A 176 -0.92 8.83 1.33
N CYS A 177 -0.24 9.26 0.28
CA CYS A 177 -0.14 8.49 -0.96
C CYS A 177 0.39 7.09 -0.65
N LEU A 178 -0.15 6.07 -1.34
CA LEU A 178 0.02 4.63 -1.10
C LEU A 178 -0.72 4.04 0.10
N ASP A 179 -1.35 4.85 0.97
CA ASP A 179 -2.18 4.29 2.03
C ASP A 179 -3.38 3.56 1.43
N MET A 180 -3.75 2.47 2.08
CA MET A 180 -4.71 1.49 1.59
C MET A 180 -6.01 1.58 2.37
N GLY A 181 -7.12 1.35 1.69
CA GLY A 181 -8.44 1.29 2.29
C GLY A 181 -9.23 0.07 1.85
N LEU A 182 -10.37 -0.13 2.52
CA LEU A 182 -11.30 -1.21 2.23
C LEU A 182 -12.58 -0.62 1.64
N GLY A 183 -12.80 -0.85 0.36
CA GLY A 183 -14.03 -0.58 -0.37
C GLY A 183 -15.12 -1.61 -0.09
N ILE A 184 -15.52 -1.77 1.17
CA ILE A 184 -16.47 -2.78 1.65
C ILE A 184 -17.69 -2.93 0.72
N TRP A 185 -18.20 -1.81 0.21
CA TRP A 185 -19.41 -1.79 -0.62
C TRP A 185 -19.23 -2.29 -2.06
N CYS A 186 -17.99 -2.51 -2.53
CA CYS A 186 -17.75 -3.17 -3.81
C CYS A 186 -18.02 -4.68 -3.77
N GLY A 187 -18.12 -5.28 -2.59
CA GLY A 187 -18.47 -6.70 -2.41
C GLY A 187 -17.47 -7.73 -3.00
N GLY A 188 -16.38 -7.30 -3.64
CA GLY A 188 -15.40 -8.21 -4.22
C GLY A 188 -14.57 -8.98 -3.20
N TYR A 189 -13.86 -10.01 -3.65
CA TYR A 189 -13.00 -10.85 -2.80
C TYR A 189 -11.87 -10.07 -2.10
N PHE A 190 -11.36 -9.01 -2.74
CA PHE A 190 -10.33 -8.12 -2.21
C PHE A 190 -10.64 -6.68 -2.60
N PRO A 191 -11.64 -6.03 -1.97
CA PRO A 191 -12.11 -4.73 -2.39
C PRO A 191 -11.20 -3.67 -1.75
N MET A 192 -9.92 -3.68 -2.08
CA MET A 192 -8.98 -2.69 -1.57
C MET A 192 -8.85 -1.53 -2.53
N PHE A 193 -8.71 -0.34 -1.96
CA PHE A 193 -8.32 0.84 -2.71
C PHE A 193 -7.00 1.40 -2.17
N GLU A 194 -6.35 2.23 -2.96
CA GLU A 194 -5.11 2.92 -2.64
C GLU A 194 -5.32 4.41 -2.88
N ILE A 195 -4.81 5.25 -1.99
CA ILE A 195 -4.69 6.69 -2.25
C ILE A 195 -3.52 6.89 -3.22
N PHE A 196 -3.81 7.23 -4.47
CA PHE A 196 -2.82 7.21 -5.54
C PHE A 196 -2.12 8.56 -5.76
N LEU A 197 -2.79 9.67 -5.45
CA LEU A 197 -2.18 11.00 -5.49
C LEU A 197 -2.01 11.54 -4.07
N GLY A 198 -1.12 12.52 -3.91
CA GLY A 198 -1.03 13.34 -2.71
C GLY A 198 -0.50 14.73 -3.06
N SER A 199 -0.24 15.52 -2.04
CA SER A 199 0.32 16.87 -2.20
C SER A 199 1.64 16.89 -2.98
N SER A 200 1.81 17.89 -3.85
CA SER A 200 3.11 18.21 -4.45
C SER A 200 4.10 18.78 -3.44
N SER A 201 3.61 19.35 -2.33
CA SER A 201 4.40 20.20 -1.46
C SER A 201 4.48 19.81 0.00
N VAL A 202 3.66 18.85 0.43
CA VAL A 202 3.65 18.35 1.80
C VAL A 202 3.85 16.85 1.80
N TRP A 203 4.80 16.44 2.62
CA TRP A 203 5.24 15.08 2.76
C TRP A 203 5.12 14.67 4.23
N ILE A 204 4.66 13.46 4.46
CA ILE A 204 4.49 12.83 5.76
C ILE A 204 5.25 11.50 5.68
N GLU A 205 6.28 11.36 6.50
CA GLU A 205 7.14 10.16 6.59
C GLU A 205 7.63 9.71 5.20
N GLY A 206 8.11 10.67 4.40
CA GLY A 206 8.66 10.40 3.08
C GLY A 206 7.64 10.07 1.98
N MET A 207 6.33 10.18 2.26
CA MET A 207 5.25 10.04 1.25
C MET A 207 4.41 11.32 1.17
N ARG A 208 3.75 11.55 0.04
CA ARG A 208 2.90 12.74 -0.15
C ARG A 208 1.68 12.71 0.76
N ALA A 209 1.34 13.81 1.40
CA ALA A 209 0.17 13.90 2.26
C ALA A 209 -1.14 13.85 1.45
N ALA A 210 -2.12 13.07 1.91
CA ALA A 210 -3.39 12.88 1.23
C ALA A 210 -4.47 13.88 1.69
N ARG A 211 -5.39 14.24 0.79
CA ARG A 211 -6.41 15.28 0.99
C ARG A 211 -7.75 14.91 0.36
N ILE A 212 -8.81 15.43 0.96
CA ILE A 212 -10.18 15.20 0.51
C ILE A 212 -10.41 15.70 -0.93
N GLY A 213 -11.12 14.91 -1.74
CA GLY A 213 -11.73 15.32 -3.00
C GLY A 213 -10.79 15.51 -4.20
N VAL A 214 -9.51 15.80 -3.99
CA VAL A 214 -8.55 16.09 -5.08
C VAL A 214 -7.54 14.98 -5.30
N ASP A 215 -7.24 14.21 -4.26
CA ASP A 215 -6.31 13.12 -4.37
C ASP A 215 -7.07 11.87 -4.83
N ILE A 216 -6.70 11.40 -6.02
CA ILE A 216 -7.37 10.28 -6.67
C ILE A 216 -7.06 9.00 -5.90
N THR A 217 -8.09 8.21 -5.62
CA THR A 217 -7.96 6.83 -5.15
C THR A 217 -8.11 5.85 -6.31
N LYS A 218 -7.29 4.80 -6.33
CA LYS A 218 -7.45 3.66 -7.23
C LYS A 218 -8.14 2.55 -6.49
N HIS A 219 -9.28 2.13 -7.00
CA HIS A 219 -10.06 1.06 -6.40
C HIS A 219 -9.73 -0.27 -7.07
N CYS A 220 -9.92 -1.35 -6.32
CA CYS A 220 -9.73 -2.71 -6.80
C CYS A 220 -8.30 -2.98 -7.31
N VAL A 221 -7.33 -2.43 -6.60
CA VAL A 221 -5.90 -2.53 -6.95
C VAL A 221 -5.45 -4.00 -7.00
N PHE A 222 -6.04 -4.86 -6.17
CA PHE A 222 -5.70 -6.28 -6.15
C PHE A 222 -6.47 -7.18 -7.11
N SER A 223 -7.62 -6.74 -7.65
CA SER A 223 -8.31 -7.50 -8.71
C SER A 223 -7.65 -7.31 -10.08
N SER A 224 -6.78 -6.31 -10.21
CA SER A 224 -5.97 -6.06 -11.42
C SER A 224 -4.67 -6.88 -11.48
N PHE A 225 -4.17 -7.40 -10.34
CA PHE A 225 -3.23 -8.52 -10.41
C PHE A 225 -4.03 -9.70 -10.94
N LYS A 226 -3.50 -10.38 -11.96
CA LYS A 226 -4.10 -11.54 -12.62
C LYS A 226 -4.41 -12.69 -11.64
N VAL A 227 -5.39 -12.53 -10.77
CA VAL A 227 -6.13 -13.60 -10.12
C VAL A 227 -7.18 -14.03 -11.14
N GLY A 228 -6.69 -14.63 -12.24
CA GLY A 228 -7.52 -15.09 -13.35
C GLY A 228 -7.59 -14.12 -14.55
N PRO A 229 -7.55 -14.63 -15.80
CA PRO A 229 -7.84 -13.88 -17.03
C PRO A 229 -9.30 -13.39 -17.18
N SER A 230 -10.16 -13.61 -16.19
CA SER A 230 -11.61 -13.68 -16.39
C SER A 230 -12.41 -12.55 -15.74
N ASP A 231 -11.77 -11.65 -14.99
CA ASP A 231 -12.50 -10.65 -14.21
C ASP A 231 -11.86 -9.25 -14.17
N PRO A 232 -11.84 -8.53 -15.30
CA PRO A 232 -11.46 -7.12 -15.31
C PRO A 232 -12.57 -6.25 -14.70
N PRO A 233 -12.22 -5.14 -14.01
CA PRO A 233 -13.21 -4.13 -13.62
C PRO A 233 -13.94 -3.61 -14.85
N LEU A 234 -15.28 -3.67 -14.81
CA LEU A 234 -16.19 -3.00 -15.72
C LEU A 234 -16.44 -1.58 -15.19
N GLY A 235 -15.84 -0.58 -15.85
CA GLY A 235 -15.92 0.82 -15.45
C GLY A 235 -14.56 1.40 -15.08
N VAL A 236 -14.55 2.66 -14.64
CA VAL A 236 -13.33 3.36 -14.24
C VAL A 236 -13.13 3.17 -12.73
N PRO A 237 -12.14 2.39 -12.26
CA PRO A 237 -11.96 2.10 -10.83
C PRO A 237 -11.21 3.26 -10.14
N ILE A 238 -11.71 4.48 -10.30
CA ILE A 238 -11.14 5.72 -9.78
C ILE A 238 -12.13 6.34 -8.81
N GLY A 239 -11.61 6.95 -7.75
CA GLY A 239 -12.40 7.62 -6.72
C GLY A 239 -11.65 8.77 -6.08
N THR A 240 -12.17 9.20 -4.94
CA THR A 240 -11.48 10.12 -4.04
C THR A 240 -11.96 9.91 -2.59
N THR A 241 -11.23 10.49 -1.64
CA THR A 241 -11.65 10.58 -0.23
C THR A 241 -12.76 11.62 -0.06
N VAL A 242 -13.72 11.32 0.82
CA VAL A 242 -14.94 12.11 1.08
C VAL A 242 -15.12 12.52 2.53
N THR A 243 -14.25 12.05 3.43
CA THR A 243 -14.07 12.63 4.77
C THR A 243 -12.60 12.93 4.99
N ALA A 244 -12.32 13.82 5.95
CA ALA A 244 -10.97 14.26 6.29
C ALA A 244 -10.97 14.97 7.65
N SER A 245 -9.81 15.45 8.07
CA SER A 245 -9.63 16.29 9.25
C SER A 245 -10.43 17.60 9.16
N PRO A 246 -11.15 18.00 10.22
CA PRO A 246 -11.93 19.23 10.20
C PRO A 246 -11.10 20.53 10.24
N ASN A 247 -9.82 20.45 10.61
CA ASN A 247 -9.01 21.61 10.97
C ASN A 247 -7.55 21.55 10.47
N VAL A 248 -7.12 20.50 9.78
CA VAL A 248 -5.78 20.45 9.18
C VAL A 248 -5.91 20.50 7.68
N ILE A 249 -5.34 21.54 7.06
CA ILE A 249 -5.41 21.78 5.62
C ILE A 249 -4.01 21.68 4.98
N ILE A 250 -3.97 21.11 3.76
CA ILE A 250 -2.73 20.82 3.03
C ILE A 250 -2.84 21.33 1.59
N GLY A 251 -1.89 22.14 1.16
CA GLY A 251 -1.81 22.70 -0.20
C GLY A 251 -1.05 21.84 -1.21
N GLY A 252 -0.78 22.38 -2.40
CA GLY A 252 0.01 21.74 -3.46
C GLY A 252 -0.83 20.97 -4.50
N VAL A 253 -0.41 20.94 -5.75
CA VAL A 253 -1.14 20.18 -6.79
C VAL A 253 -1.10 18.68 -6.52
N PRO A 254 -2.19 17.91 -6.79
CA PRO A 254 -2.17 16.46 -6.69
C PRO A 254 -1.11 15.84 -7.61
N MET A 255 -0.22 15.03 -7.04
CA MET A 255 0.85 14.34 -7.75
C MET A 255 0.93 12.87 -7.35
N PRO A 256 1.24 11.96 -8.28
CA PRO A 256 1.46 10.56 -7.95
C PRO A 256 2.82 10.38 -7.27
N SER A 257 2.98 9.30 -6.52
CA SER A 257 4.31 8.94 -6.02
C SER A 257 5.17 8.28 -7.11
N LEU A 258 6.30 8.90 -7.46
CA LEU A 258 7.31 8.27 -8.33
C LEU A 258 7.94 7.05 -7.64
N THR A 259 8.12 7.12 -6.32
CA THR A 259 8.60 6.01 -5.51
C THR A 259 7.62 4.83 -5.59
N ALA A 260 6.31 5.07 -5.50
CA ALA A 260 5.27 4.06 -5.73
C ALA A 260 5.39 3.39 -7.11
N PHE A 261 5.55 4.21 -8.17
CA PHE A 261 5.72 3.71 -9.52
C PHE A 261 7.00 2.88 -9.68
N ALA A 262 8.11 3.33 -9.09
CA ALA A 262 9.38 2.63 -9.11
C ALA A 262 9.30 1.29 -8.39
N ILE A 263 8.69 1.24 -7.19
CA ILE A 263 8.42 -0.01 -6.45
C ILE A 263 7.54 -0.93 -7.30
N GLY A 264 6.43 -0.43 -7.83
CA GLY A 264 5.52 -1.22 -8.66
C GLY A 264 6.20 -1.81 -9.90
N ALA A 265 7.06 -1.02 -10.56
CA ALA A 265 7.85 -1.48 -11.69
C ALA A 265 8.91 -2.54 -11.28
N ALA A 266 9.61 -2.31 -10.17
CA ALA A 266 10.60 -3.23 -9.62
C ALA A 266 9.98 -4.57 -9.21
N MET A 267 8.85 -4.54 -8.48
CA MET A 267 8.09 -5.73 -8.10
C MET A 267 7.60 -6.48 -9.33
N LYS A 268 7.03 -5.79 -10.32
CA LYS A 268 6.60 -6.41 -11.59
C LYS A 268 7.77 -7.08 -12.32
N GLY A 269 8.95 -6.45 -12.31
CA GLY A 269 10.18 -7.02 -12.84
C GLY A 269 10.60 -8.29 -12.10
N ALA A 270 10.62 -8.25 -10.77
CA ALA A 270 10.96 -9.39 -9.91
C ALA A 270 9.99 -10.56 -10.11
N PHE A 271 8.67 -10.32 -10.11
CA PHE A 271 7.66 -11.35 -10.35
C PHE A 271 7.77 -11.96 -11.76
N LYS A 272 8.07 -11.15 -12.78
CA LYS A 272 8.30 -11.65 -14.14
C LYS A 272 9.57 -12.52 -14.20
N GLY A 273 10.63 -12.14 -13.48
CA GLY A 273 11.85 -12.93 -13.33
C GLY A 273 11.58 -14.28 -12.66
N LEU A 274 10.86 -14.26 -11.53
CA LEU A 274 10.49 -15.46 -10.78
C LEU A 274 9.57 -16.38 -11.60
N GLY A 275 8.60 -15.82 -12.32
CA GLY A 275 7.72 -16.58 -13.22
C GLY A 275 8.46 -17.27 -14.36
N LYS A 276 9.48 -16.60 -14.94
CA LYS A 276 10.37 -17.22 -15.94
C LYS A 276 11.19 -18.36 -15.35
N LEU A 277 11.73 -18.19 -14.15
CA LEU A 277 12.49 -19.24 -13.46
C LEU A 277 11.62 -20.45 -13.12
N ALA A 278 10.43 -20.22 -12.57
CA ALA A 278 9.46 -21.27 -12.28
C ALA A 278 9.03 -22.01 -13.56
N GLY A 279 8.81 -21.27 -14.66
CA GLY A 279 8.54 -21.83 -15.98
C GLY A 279 9.68 -22.73 -16.49
N ALA A 280 10.93 -22.29 -16.35
CA ALA A 280 12.12 -23.05 -16.73
C ALA A 280 12.30 -24.33 -15.89
N VAL A 281 12.01 -24.27 -14.59
CA VAL A 281 12.05 -25.46 -13.72
C VAL A 281 10.94 -26.45 -14.09
N LYS A 282 9.73 -25.96 -14.40
CA LYS A 282 8.60 -26.78 -14.83
C LYS A 282 8.88 -27.45 -16.18
N SER A 283 9.45 -26.74 -17.14
CA SER A 283 9.83 -27.31 -18.44
C SER A 283 10.97 -28.32 -18.31
N ALA A 284 11.97 -28.05 -17.47
CA ALA A 284 13.05 -29.00 -17.18
C ALA A 284 12.53 -30.28 -16.50
N ARG A 285 11.56 -30.17 -15.57
CA ARG A 285 10.88 -31.33 -14.96
C ARG A 285 10.06 -32.12 -15.98
N ALA A 286 9.32 -31.43 -16.86
CA ALA A 286 8.54 -32.08 -17.92
C ALA A 286 9.44 -32.81 -18.93
N ALA A 287 10.55 -32.19 -19.35
CA ALA A 287 11.54 -32.81 -20.22
C ALA A 287 12.19 -34.05 -19.58
N ARG A 288 12.53 -34.00 -18.28
CA ARG A 288 13.03 -35.16 -17.53
C ARG A 288 11.99 -36.27 -17.37
N ALA A 289 10.72 -35.93 -17.23
CA ALA A 289 9.63 -36.91 -17.15
C ALA A 289 9.43 -37.61 -18.51
N ALA A 290 9.43 -36.86 -19.61
CA ALA A 290 9.35 -37.40 -20.96
C ALA A 290 10.54 -38.33 -21.28
N ALA A 291 11.76 -37.93 -20.94
CA ALA A 291 12.96 -38.77 -21.12
C ALA A 291 12.96 -40.06 -20.28
N ARG A 292 12.19 -40.12 -19.19
CA ARG A 292 11.99 -41.34 -18.39
C ARG A 292 10.93 -42.26 -18.95
N ALA A 293 9.93 -41.72 -19.65
CA ALA A 293 8.88 -42.51 -20.29
C ALA A 293 9.38 -43.28 -21.51
N ASP A 294 10.43 -42.78 -22.19
CA ASP A 294 11.05 -43.40 -23.36
C ASP A 294 12.06 -44.53 -23.02
N LYS A 295 12.29 -44.81 -21.74
CA LYS A 295 13.17 -45.91 -21.34
C LYS A 295 12.40 -47.22 -21.43
N PRO A 296 12.82 -48.21 -22.24
CA PRO A 296 12.11 -49.48 -22.35
C PRO A 296 12.02 -50.14 -20.96
N PRO A 297 10.90 -50.80 -20.63
CA PRO A 297 10.73 -51.41 -19.32
C PRO A 297 11.87 -52.41 -19.08
N SER A 298 12.68 -52.17 -18.04
CA SER A 298 13.66 -53.15 -17.59
C SER A 298 12.92 -54.44 -17.28
N VAL A 299 13.26 -55.52 -17.98
CA VAL A 299 12.71 -56.87 -17.77
C VAL A 299 12.83 -57.18 -16.28
N ARG A 300 11.70 -57.18 -15.57
CA ARG A 300 11.70 -57.62 -14.17
C ARG A 300 12.04 -59.10 -14.18
N PRO A 301 13.01 -59.57 -13.39
CA PRO A 301 13.16 -61.00 -13.18
C PRO A 301 11.84 -61.56 -12.62
N PRO A 302 11.45 -62.79 -13.00
CA PRO A 302 10.17 -63.36 -12.61
C PRO A 302 10.01 -63.37 -11.09
N PRO A 303 8.81 -63.08 -10.56
CA PRO A 303 8.58 -63.06 -9.13
C PRO A 303 8.86 -64.45 -8.55
N ARG A 304 9.74 -64.50 -7.54
CA ARG A 304 9.98 -65.69 -6.74
C ARG A 304 8.65 -66.09 -6.09
N ALA A 305 8.21 -67.33 -6.30
CA ALA A 305 6.94 -67.83 -5.79
C ALA A 305 6.81 -67.56 -4.27
N LEU A 306 5.77 -66.81 -3.89
CA LEU A 306 5.45 -66.56 -2.49
C LEU A 306 4.86 -67.85 -1.88
N PRO A 307 5.26 -68.22 -0.65
CA PRO A 307 4.64 -69.34 0.06
C PRO A 307 3.16 -69.04 0.36
N PRO A 308 2.31 -70.08 0.46
CA PRO A 308 0.87 -69.91 0.66
C PRO A 308 0.56 -69.21 1.98
N ALA A 309 -0.36 -68.23 1.92
CA ALA A 309 -0.79 -67.45 3.07
C ALA A 309 -1.55 -68.33 4.09
N PRO A 310 -1.32 -68.16 5.41
CA PRO A 310 -2.08 -68.89 6.43
C PRO A 310 -3.54 -68.43 6.49
N ARG A 311 -4.44 -69.40 6.68
CA ARG A 311 -5.89 -69.19 6.85
C ARG A 311 -6.15 -68.23 8.01
N ARG A 312 -6.84 -67.11 7.73
CA ARG A 312 -7.39 -66.24 8.78
C ARG A 312 -8.45 -67.01 9.57
N LEU A 313 -8.22 -67.15 10.87
CA LEU A 313 -9.27 -67.46 11.84
C LEU A 313 -10.25 -66.29 11.89
N ALA A 314 -11.54 -66.62 11.91
CA ALA A 314 -12.64 -65.66 12.02
C ALA A 314 -12.49 -64.84 13.31
N LEU A 315 -12.43 -63.52 13.18
CA LEU A 315 -12.57 -62.62 14.32
C LEU A 315 -14.06 -62.52 14.65
N GLU A 316 -14.42 -62.97 15.84
CA GLU A 316 -15.74 -62.77 16.45
C GLU A 316 -16.07 -61.27 16.56
N ALA A 317 -17.36 -60.97 16.34
CA ALA A 317 -17.94 -59.65 16.43
C ALA A 317 -17.87 -59.10 17.87
N ALA A 318 -17.39 -57.87 18.02
CA ALA A 318 -17.48 -57.12 19.27
C ALA A 318 -18.87 -56.47 19.42
N PRO A 319 -19.45 -56.43 20.64
CA PRO A 319 -20.79 -55.90 20.88
C PRO A 319 -20.88 -54.37 20.79
N GLU A 320 -22.07 -53.94 20.39
CA GLU A 320 -22.44 -52.68 19.74
C GLU A 320 -22.81 -51.58 20.76
N ASN A 321 -21.96 -51.17 21.70
CA ASN A 321 -22.41 -50.28 22.79
C ASN A 321 -21.39 -49.26 23.36
N SER A 322 -20.36 -48.83 22.61
CA SER A 322 -19.29 -47.96 23.16
C SER A 322 -19.14 -46.58 22.53
N TRP A 323 -20.24 -45.94 22.12
CA TRP A 323 -20.22 -44.51 21.75
C TRP A 323 -20.82 -43.63 22.87
N PRO A 324 -20.07 -42.65 23.42
CA PRO A 324 -20.62 -41.69 24.36
C PRO A 324 -21.57 -40.68 23.66
N PRO A 325 -22.59 -40.16 24.36
CA PRO A 325 -23.56 -39.24 23.79
C PRO A 325 -22.93 -37.87 23.47
N ARG A 326 -23.23 -37.34 22.28
CA ARG A 326 -22.90 -35.97 21.89
C ARG A 326 -23.81 -34.99 22.64
N THR A 327 -23.23 -34.13 23.46
CA THR A 327 -23.92 -32.96 24.00
C THR A 327 -24.16 -31.93 22.89
N ARG A 328 -25.39 -31.43 22.81
CA ARG A 328 -25.75 -30.22 22.05
C ARG A 328 -25.55 -29.01 22.96
N GLU A 329 -24.62 -28.15 22.62
CA GLU A 329 -24.66 -26.72 22.96
C GLU A 329 -24.93 -26.00 21.62
N GLY A 330 -25.82 -25.03 21.47
CA GLY A 330 -26.50 -24.18 22.43
C GLY A 330 -26.32 -22.73 21.98
N VAL A 331 -27.33 -22.23 21.25
CA VAL A 331 -27.76 -20.82 21.03
C VAL A 331 -26.71 -19.77 20.67
#